data_AF-A0A0Q6MCH2-F1
#
_entry.id   AF-A0A0Q6MCH2-F1
#
_cell.length_a   1.000
_cell.length_b   1.000
_cell.length_c   1.000
_cell.angle_alpha   90.00
_cell.angle_beta   90.00
_cell.angle_gamma   90.00
#
_symmetry.space_group_name_H-M   'P 1'
#
loop_
_entity.id
_entity.type
_entity.pdbx_description
1 polymer ?
#
loop_
_entity_poly.entity_id
_entity_poly.type
_entity_poly.pdbx_seq_one_letter_code
_entity_poly.pdbx_strand_id
1 'polypeptide(L)'
;MKTQLVFEDGRKIKRRALSPLEGEMSAQPTEGVAGREAPAPSGPQPVEPTPSGLPAISPSRGEKAPDHSYWKQTITGRAFPMTGFSALDIDLHGDVAEGLARICRFGGHVPGNTYCVAQHCVVGADAAMEETRDANIAAYFLLHDAHEFVFGDMTTPVAKWLATIAAELYGGAAHGMVETLIATAKARLDMAIWRAAGLPPPAKTYRAAIADFDLRMLATEQRQLLMPAPKSWGARIDQARPIRLRGGLTAWPVARAAEEYRDRLAKLCPNARRV
;
A
#
# COMPACT_ATOMS: atom_id res chain seq x y z
N MET A 1 13.17 -45.07 8.04
CA MET A 1 14.35 -44.36 8.60
C MET A 1 13.86 -43.43 9.70
N LYS A 2 14.51 -43.49 10.86
CA LYS A 2 14.06 -42.91 12.14
C LYS A 2 14.15 -41.37 12.14
N THR A 3 13.10 -40.71 12.61
CA THR A 3 13.10 -39.30 12.99
C THR A 3 13.92 -39.12 14.27
N GLN A 4 14.98 -38.31 14.22
CA GLN A 4 15.83 -38.03 15.37
C GLN A 4 15.27 -36.81 16.12
N LEU A 5 14.97 -37.02 17.40
CA LEU A 5 14.49 -36.01 18.35
C LEU A 5 15.69 -35.23 18.91
N VAL A 6 15.62 -33.91 18.91
CA VAL A 6 16.55 -33.05 19.67
C VAL A 6 15.82 -32.60 20.94
N PHE A 7 16.47 -32.80 22.08
CA PHE A 7 15.97 -32.46 23.42
C PHE A 7 16.69 -31.20 23.92
N GLU A 8 15.93 -30.20 24.33
CA GLU A 8 16.39 -29.21 25.32
C GLU A 8 15.24 -28.99 26.31
N ASP A 9 15.52 -29.32 27.57
CA ASP A 9 14.77 -28.99 28.79
C ASP A 9 13.35 -29.58 29.03
N GLY A 10 13.24 -30.91 28.94
CA GLY A 10 12.45 -31.73 29.88
C GLY A 10 10.91 -31.59 29.90
N ARG A 11 10.28 -30.71 29.11
CA ARG A 11 8.81 -30.60 29.03
C ARG A 11 8.29 -30.91 27.63
N LYS A 12 7.40 -31.92 27.53
CA LYS A 12 6.66 -32.26 26.31
C LYS A 12 5.78 -31.08 25.86
N ILE A 13 6.20 -30.34 24.83
CA ILE A 13 5.31 -29.39 24.15
C ILE A 13 4.47 -30.20 23.14
N LYS A 14 3.18 -30.41 23.44
CA LYS A 14 2.21 -30.86 22.43
C LYS A 14 2.12 -29.77 21.36
N ARG A 15 2.36 -30.11 20.09
CA ARG A 15 2.03 -29.23 18.96
C ARG A 15 0.53 -28.97 18.99
N ARG A 16 0.12 -27.80 19.49
CA ARG A 16 -1.25 -27.32 19.38
C ARG A 16 -1.38 -26.76 17.97
N ALA A 17 -2.35 -27.27 17.21
CA ALA A 17 -2.74 -26.66 15.95
C ALA A 17 -3.10 -25.20 16.23
N LEU A 18 -2.53 -24.28 15.44
CA LEU A 18 -2.97 -22.88 15.45
C LEU A 18 -4.43 -22.88 15.00
N SER A 19 -5.34 -22.44 15.88
CA SER A 19 -6.71 -22.13 15.50
C SER A 19 -6.69 -21.07 14.40
N PRO A 20 -7.58 -21.14 13.39
CA PRO A 20 -7.82 -20.00 12.52
C PRO A 20 -8.28 -18.81 13.37
N LEU A 21 -7.70 -17.65 13.16
CA LEU A 21 -8.25 -16.38 13.63
C LEU A 21 -9.52 -16.12 12.79
N GLU A 22 -10.67 -16.57 13.28
CA GLU A 22 -11.97 -16.15 12.78
C GLU A 22 -12.22 -14.72 13.26
N GLY A 23 -11.84 -13.75 12.42
CA GLY A 23 -12.29 -12.38 12.56
C GLY A 23 -13.76 -12.30 12.13
N GLU A 24 -14.66 -12.36 13.11
CA GLU A 24 -16.09 -12.15 12.90
C GLU A 24 -16.36 -10.71 12.45
N MET A 25 -16.66 -10.54 11.16
CA MET A 25 -17.51 -9.46 10.67
C MET A 25 -18.66 -10.08 9.91
N SER A 26 -19.58 -10.70 10.65
CA SER A 26 -20.85 -11.18 10.13
C SER A 26 -21.90 -10.07 10.27
N ALA A 27 -22.20 -9.39 9.17
CA ALA A 27 -23.44 -8.62 9.05
C ALA A 27 -24.44 -9.50 8.30
N GLN A 28 -25.28 -10.23 9.05
CA GLN A 28 -26.44 -10.89 8.45
C GLN A 28 -27.53 -9.85 8.16
N PRO A 29 -28.17 -9.88 6.97
CA PRO A 29 -29.36 -9.10 6.71
C PRO A 29 -30.55 -9.76 7.43
N THR A 30 -31.27 -9.00 8.26
CA THR A 30 -32.53 -9.45 8.82
C THR A 30 -33.62 -9.45 7.74
N GLU A 31 -34.19 -10.62 7.49
CA GLU A 31 -35.35 -10.80 6.62
C GLU A 31 -36.62 -10.18 7.22
N GLY A 32 -37.39 -9.53 6.34
CA GLY A 32 -38.82 -9.82 6.19
C GLY A 32 -39.79 -9.32 7.26
N VAL A 33 -40.38 -8.13 7.03
CA VAL A 33 -41.74 -7.85 7.50
C VAL A 33 -42.65 -7.65 6.29
N ALA A 34 -43.57 -8.60 6.13
CA ALA A 34 -44.61 -8.60 5.12
C ALA A 34 -45.63 -7.47 5.36
N GLY A 35 -45.77 -6.59 4.37
CA GLY A 35 -46.84 -5.59 4.28
C GLY A 35 -47.79 -5.96 3.15
N ARG A 36 -49.08 -6.05 3.49
CA ARG A 36 -50.20 -6.54 2.67
C ARG A 36 -50.52 -5.65 1.47
N GLU A 37 -50.89 -6.28 0.35
CA GLU A 37 -51.45 -5.68 -0.86
C GLU A 37 -52.86 -5.09 -0.66
N ALA A 38 -53.17 -4.03 -1.42
CA ALA A 38 -54.51 -3.60 -1.78
C ALA A 38 -54.51 -3.14 -3.27
N PRO A 39 -55.62 -3.34 -4.01
CA PRO A 39 -55.59 -3.40 -5.48
C PRO A 39 -55.76 -2.04 -6.15
N ALA A 40 -55.14 -1.87 -7.33
CA ALA A 40 -55.40 -0.76 -8.25
C ALA A 40 -55.97 -1.29 -9.58
N PRO A 41 -56.90 -0.57 -10.23
CA PRO A 41 -57.69 -1.09 -11.34
C PRO A 41 -57.01 -0.95 -12.70
N SER A 42 -57.50 -1.79 -13.61
CA SER A 42 -57.16 -1.98 -15.02
C SER A 42 -57.24 -0.74 -15.92
N GLY A 43 -56.24 -0.56 -16.79
CA GLY A 43 -56.26 0.33 -17.96
C GLY A 43 -55.13 -0.01 -18.94
N PRO A 44 -55.26 0.26 -20.25
CA PRO A 44 -54.83 -0.63 -21.33
C PRO A 44 -53.39 -0.43 -21.86
N GLN A 45 -52.81 -1.51 -22.38
CA GLN A 45 -51.69 -1.55 -23.35
C GLN A 45 -52.28 -1.67 -24.79
N PRO A 46 -51.54 -1.51 -25.91
CA PRO A 46 -50.09 -1.34 -26.07
C PRO A 46 -49.68 -0.23 -27.08
N VAL A 47 -48.42 0.22 -27.01
CA VAL A 47 -47.72 0.80 -28.17
C VAL A 47 -46.33 0.17 -28.29
N GLU A 48 -46.13 -0.58 -29.37
CA GLU A 48 -44.84 -1.15 -29.78
C GLU A 48 -43.85 -0.04 -30.17
N PRO A 49 -42.55 -0.20 -29.86
CA PRO A 49 -41.50 0.41 -30.66
C PRO A 49 -40.66 -0.66 -31.37
N THR A 50 -40.69 -0.55 -32.69
CA THR A 50 -39.68 -0.83 -33.71
C THR A 50 -38.35 -1.50 -33.27
N PRO A 51 -37.91 -2.60 -33.92
CA PRO A 51 -36.62 -3.21 -33.63
C PRO A 51 -35.50 -2.40 -34.31
N SER A 52 -34.76 -1.61 -33.54
CA SER A 52 -33.49 -1.03 -33.99
C SER A 52 -32.36 -1.99 -33.64
N GLY A 53 -31.97 -2.81 -34.62
CA GLY A 53 -30.82 -3.71 -34.53
C GLY A 53 -29.52 -2.94 -34.67
N LEU A 54 -28.91 -2.60 -33.53
CA LEU A 54 -27.46 -2.39 -33.44
C LEU A 54 -26.89 -3.60 -32.69
N PRO A 55 -25.91 -4.33 -33.27
CA PRO A 55 -25.34 -5.48 -32.58
C PRO A 55 -24.61 -5.01 -31.32
N ALA A 56 -25.07 -5.48 -30.17
CA ALA A 56 -24.30 -5.42 -28.94
C ALA A 56 -22.95 -6.10 -29.20
N ILE A 57 -21.88 -5.34 -29.08
CA ILE A 57 -20.51 -5.87 -29.09
C ILE A 57 -20.42 -6.77 -27.85
N SER A 58 -20.62 -8.08 -28.05
CA SER A 58 -20.42 -9.06 -27.00
C SER A 58 -18.95 -9.00 -26.57
N PRO A 59 -18.64 -8.90 -25.25
CA PRO A 59 -17.27 -9.02 -24.80
C PRO A 59 -16.77 -10.43 -25.14
N SER A 60 -15.91 -10.51 -26.14
CA SER A 60 -15.26 -11.75 -26.53
C SER A 60 -14.26 -12.16 -25.46
N ARG A 61 -14.41 -13.40 -24.98
CA ARG A 61 -13.36 -14.28 -24.42
C ARG A 61 -12.89 -13.99 -22.98
N GLY A 62 -13.63 -14.53 -22.01
CA GLY A 62 -13.06 -15.16 -20.81
C GLY A 62 -12.46 -14.27 -19.72
N GLU A 63 -12.59 -12.94 -19.78
CA GLU A 63 -12.30 -12.10 -18.62
C GLU A 63 -13.36 -12.35 -17.54
N LYS A 64 -12.99 -13.12 -16.51
CA LYS A 64 -13.76 -13.11 -15.26
C LYS A 64 -13.81 -11.68 -14.75
N ALA A 65 -15.00 -11.21 -14.39
CA ALA A 65 -15.15 -9.94 -13.70
C ALA A 65 -14.18 -9.87 -12.50
N PRO A 66 -13.61 -8.68 -12.21
CA PRO A 66 -12.64 -8.56 -11.12
C PRO A 66 -13.25 -9.04 -9.81
N ASP A 67 -12.54 -9.91 -9.11
CA ASP A 67 -12.95 -10.47 -7.82
C ASP A 67 -12.72 -9.42 -6.73
N HIS A 68 -13.81 -8.93 -6.13
CA HIS A 68 -13.82 -7.95 -5.04
C HIS A 68 -14.27 -8.57 -3.70
N SER A 69 -14.22 -9.90 -3.57
CA SER A 69 -14.66 -10.61 -2.36
C SER A 69 -13.85 -10.26 -1.12
N TYR A 70 -12.55 -9.98 -1.27
CA TYR A 70 -11.68 -9.51 -0.20
C TYR A 70 -11.59 -7.98 -0.22
N TRP A 71 -11.91 -7.32 0.90
CA TRP A 71 -11.88 -5.86 1.00
C TRP A 71 -11.40 -5.40 2.38
N LYS A 72 -10.98 -4.13 2.47
CA LYS A 72 -10.72 -3.43 3.73
C LYS A 72 -11.40 -2.07 3.75
N GLN A 73 -11.80 -1.59 4.93
CA GLN A 73 -12.35 -0.24 5.08
C GLN A 73 -11.23 0.80 5.05
N THR A 74 -11.43 1.89 4.33
CA THR A 74 -10.55 3.07 4.33
C THR A 74 -11.09 4.17 5.24
N ILE A 75 -10.30 5.21 5.49
CA ILE A 75 -10.69 6.30 6.41
C ILE A 75 -11.88 7.11 5.90
N THR A 76 -12.05 7.18 4.57
CA THR A 76 -13.22 7.81 3.94
C THR A 76 -14.48 6.92 4.00
N GLY A 77 -14.39 5.74 4.62
CA GLY A 77 -15.48 4.78 4.75
C GLY A 77 -15.68 3.88 3.53
N ARG A 78 -14.81 3.96 2.52
CA ARG A 78 -14.90 3.13 1.31
C ARG A 78 -14.46 1.69 1.61
N ALA A 79 -15.06 0.74 0.91
CA ALA A 79 -14.57 -0.64 0.85
C ALA A 79 -13.54 -0.75 -0.27
N PHE A 80 -12.24 -0.72 0.07
CA PHE A 80 -11.16 -0.91 -0.88
C PHE A 80 -10.98 -2.41 -1.19
N PRO A 81 -11.13 -2.83 -2.45
CA PRO A 81 -10.97 -4.24 -2.82
C PRO A 81 -9.48 -4.63 -2.79
N MET A 82 -9.15 -5.74 -2.13
CA MET A 82 -7.77 -6.25 -2.00
C MET A 82 -7.31 -7.01 -3.26
N THR A 83 -8.25 -7.38 -4.11
CA THR A 83 -8.04 -8.02 -5.42
C THR A 83 -8.87 -7.30 -6.47
N GLY A 84 -8.42 -7.30 -7.73
CA GLY A 84 -9.18 -6.67 -8.81
C GLY A 84 -9.37 -5.14 -8.70
N PHE A 85 -8.61 -4.46 -7.84
CA PHE A 85 -8.61 -3.00 -7.73
C PHE A 85 -8.09 -2.35 -9.01
N SER A 86 -8.54 -1.13 -9.25
CA SER A 86 -8.17 -0.29 -10.38
C SER A 86 -7.73 1.09 -9.90
N ALA A 87 -7.33 1.95 -10.84
CA ALA A 87 -7.06 3.36 -10.54
C ALA A 87 -8.30 4.10 -10.01
N LEU A 88 -9.52 3.58 -10.24
CA LEU A 88 -10.74 4.19 -9.73
C LEU A 88 -10.91 3.99 -8.21
N ASP A 89 -10.24 2.98 -7.67
CA ASP A 89 -10.30 2.61 -6.26
C ASP A 89 -9.31 3.42 -5.41
N ILE A 90 -8.29 4.02 -6.04
CA ILE A 90 -7.26 4.82 -5.37
C ILE A 90 -7.76 6.26 -5.17
N ASP A 91 -8.00 6.63 -3.91
CA ASP A 91 -8.16 8.03 -3.50
C ASP A 91 -6.85 8.56 -2.93
N LEU A 92 -6.11 9.31 -3.76
CA LEU A 92 -4.81 9.86 -3.40
C LEU A 92 -4.91 10.99 -2.35
N HIS A 93 -6.03 11.72 -2.33
CA HIS A 93 -6.17 12.92 -1.51
C HIS A 93 -6.72 12.61 -0.11
N GLY A 94 -7.68 11.69 0.01
CA GLY A 94 -8.21 11.24 1.29
C GLY A 94 -7.47 10.01 1.79
N ASP A 95 -7.79 8.84 1.24
CA ASP A 95 -7.35 7.55 1.78
C ASP A 95 -5.82 7.37 1.83
N VAL A 96 -5.11 7.69 0.74
CA VAL A 96 -3.65 7.54 0.70
C VAL A 96 -2.99 8.57 1.60
N ALA A 97 -3.30 9.86 1.47
CA ALA A 97 -2.67 10.91 2.28
C ALA A 97 -2.86 10.69 3.79
N GLU A 98 -4.08 10.38 4.21
CA GLU A 98 -4.39 10.11 5.62
C GLU A 98 -3.79 8.76 6.09
N GLY A 99 -3.80 7.74 5.24
CA GLY A 99 -3.19 6.44 5.54
C GLY A 99 -1.69 6.56 5.78
N LEU A 100 -0.96 7.12 4.82
CA LEU A 100 0.50 7.31 4.91
C LEU A 100 0.91 8.22 6.08
N ALA A 101 0.08 9.20 6.45
CA ALA A 101 0.35 10.08 7.59
C ALA A 101 0.26 9.36 8.95
N ARG A 102 -0.37 8.17 9.00
CA ARG A 102 -0.51 7.34 10.21
C ARG A 102 0.43 6.14 10.24
N ILE A 103 0.97 5.74 9.09
CA ILE A 103 1.92 4.62 9.01
C ILE A 103 3.28 5.11 9.48
N CYS A 104 3.78 4.49 10.56
CA CYS A 104 5.09 4.77 11.11
C CYS A 104 6.19 4.13 10.26
N ARG A 105 7.28 4.86 10.03
CA ARG A 105 8.55 4.27 9.61
C ARG A 105 9.29 3.71 10.81
N PHE A 106 10.29 2.87 10.54
CA PHE A 106 11.14 2.24 11.55
C PHE A 106 10.35 1.40 12.56
N GLY A 107 9.16 0.93 12.20
CA GLY A 107 8.25 0.25 13.11
C GLY A 107 7.90 1.08 14.36
N GLY A 108 7.94 2.41 14.27
CA GLY A 108 7.55 3.31 15.37
C GLY A 108 8.64 3.60 16.40
N HIS A 109 9.91 3.27 16.12
CA HIS A 109 11.01 3.46 17.08
C HIS A 109 11.61 4.88 17.11
N VAL A 110 11.02 5.85 16.39
CA VAL A 110 11.41 7.26 16.49
C VAL A 110 10.74 7.88 17.73
N PRO A 111 11.50 8.51 18.64
CA PRO A 111 10.92 9.13 19.84
C PRO A 111 10.00 10.32 19.53
N GLY A 112 8.98 10.51 20.38
CA GLY A 112 8.05 11.64 20.26
C GLY A 112 6.92 11.36 19.26
N ASN A 113 6.67 12.30 18.35
CA ASN A 113 5.73 12.07 17.26
C ASN A 113 6.23 10.94 16.36
N THR A 114 5.30 10.21 15.75
CA THR A 114 5.64 9.22 14.73
C THR A 114 6.27 9.89 13.52
N TYR A 115 7.47 9.45 13.13
CA TYR A 115 7.99 9.75 11.79
C TYR A 115 7.28 8.86 10.77
N CYS A 116 6.36 9.45 10.00
CA CYS A 116 5.45 8.71 9.15
C CYS A 116 5.91 8.64 7.67
N VAL A 117 5.30 7.72 6.93
CA VAL A 117 5.59 7.51 5.49
C VAL A 117 5.25 8.74 4.66
N ALA A 118 4.17 9.46 4.97
CA ALA A 118 3.83 10.71 4.29
C ALA A 118 4.95 11.76 4.42
N GLN A 119 5.53 11.92 5.61
CA GLN A 119 6.63 12.85 5.84
C GLN A 119 7.89 12.45 5.05
N HIS A 120 8.23 11.15 5.03
CA HIS A 120 9.34 10.63 4.21
C HIS A 120 9.15 10.97 2.73
N CYS A 121 7.96 10.70 2.19
CA CYS A 121 7.62 10.99 0.80
C CYS A 121 7.73 12.49 0.48
N VAL A 122 7.18 13.36 1.33
CA VAL A 122 7.22 14.82 1.12
C VAL A 122 8.65 15.35 1.17
N VAL A 123 9.41 15.00 2.22
CA VAL A 123 10.76 15.53 2.41
C VAL A 123 11.69 15.04 1.30
N GLY A 124 11.59 13.76 0.90
CA GLY A 124 12.39 13.24 -0.20
C GLY A 124 11.98 13.81 -1.57
N ALA A 125 10.69 14.08 -1.80
CA ALA A 125 10.23 14.76 -3.02
C ALA A 125 10.76 16.21 -3.10
N ASP A 126 10.72 16.96 -2.00
CA ASP A 126 11.29 18.30 -1.92
C ASP A 126 12.81 18.29 -2.18
N ALA A 127 13.52 17.33 -1.59
CA ALA A 127 14.95 17.15 -1.81
C ALA A 127 15.28 16.78 -3.26
N ALA A 128 14.50 15.88 -3.86
CA ALA A 128 14.63 15.52 -5.26
C ALA A 128 14.43 16.74 -6.17
N MET A 129 13.40 17.55 -5.89
CA MET A 129 13.14 18.77 -6.65
C MET A 129 14.28 19.81 -6.52
N GLU A 130 14.82 20.01 -5.31
CA GLU A 130 15.92 20.95 -5.08
C GLU A 130 17.23 20.49 -5.74
N GLU A 131 17.58 19.20 -5.63
CA GLU A 131 18.83 18.66 -6.16
C GLU A 131 18.81 18.47 -7.68
N THR A 132 17.67 18.08 -8.26
CA THR A 132 17.58 17.71 -9.69
C THR A 132 16.90 18.76 -10.56
N ARG A 133 16.06 19.62 -9.98
CA ARG A 133 15.12 20.50 -10.70
C ARG A 133 14.15 19.76 -11.64
N ASP A 134 13.99 18.46 -11.46
CA ASP A 134 13.06 17.63 -12.25
C ASP A 134 11.81 17.30 -11.43
N ALA A 135 10.69 17.92 -11.82
CA ALA A 135 9.40 17.69 -11.18
C ALA A 135 8.90 16.24 -11.30
N ASN A 136 9.31 15.50 -12.34
CA ASN A 136 8.93 14.09 -12.48
C ASN A 136 9.63 13.21 -11.44
N ILE A 137 10.92 13.45 -11.16
CA ILE A 137 11.62 12.71 -10.11
C ILE A 137 10.95 12.97 -8.77
N ALA A 138 10.62 14.23 -8.47
CA ALA A 138 9.91 14.60 -7.25
C ALA A 138 8.51 13.97 -7.17
N ALA A 139 7.73 13.98 -8.26
CA ALA A 139 6.40 13.38 -8.32
C ALA A 139 6.44 11.85 -8.10
N TYR A 140 7.34 11.14 -8.78
CA TYR A 140 7.49 9.71 -8.57
C TYR A 140 8.03 9.38 -7.17
N PHE A 141 8.90 10.21 -6.60
CA PHE A 141 9.35 10.04 -5.23
C PHE A 141 8.20 10.22 -4.24
N LEU A 142 7.34 11.23 -4.42
CA LEU A 142 6.17 11.44 -3.54
C LEU A 142 5.24 10.21 -3.50
N LEU A 143 5.16 9.46 -4.61
CA LEU A 143 4.27 8.32 -4.77
C LEU A 143 4.94 6.96 -4.52
N HIS A 144 6.25 6.89 -4.31
CA HIS A 144 6.97 5.60 -4.38
C HIS A 144 6.57 4.61 -3.28
N ASP A 145 6.23 5.10 -2.09
CA ASP A 145 5.71 4.32 -0.97
C ASP A 145 4.19 4.45 -0.82
N ALA A 146 3.50 5.05 -1.81
CA ALA A 146 2.06 5.25 -1.69
C ALA A 146 1.30 3.93 -1.56
N HIS A 147 1.81 2.81 -2.08
CA HIS A 147 1.22 1.47 -1.92
C HIS A 147 1.13 1.02 -0.45
N GLU A 148 1.90 1.62 0.47
CA GLU A 148 1.89 1.26 1.88
C GLU A 148 0.57 1.62 2.56
N PHE A 149 -0.25 2.52 2.00
CA PHE A 149 -1.60 2.76 2.51
C PHE A 149 -2.46 1.48 2.55
N VAL A 150 -2.11 0.46 1.75
CA VAL A 150 -2.80 -0.83 1.72
C VAL A 150 -2.33 -1.78 2.83
N PHE A 151 -1.04 -2.06 2.92
CA PHE A 151 -0.51 -3.11 3.81
C PHE A 151 0.50 -2.63 4.87
N GLY A 152 0.76 -1.32 4.95
CA GLY A 152 1.68 -0.68 5.89
C GLY A 152 3.15 -0.71 5.46
N ASP A 153 3.99 -0.04 6.25
CA ASP A 153 5.45 -0.11 6.16
C ASP A 153 5.93 -1.47 6.70
N MET A 154 6.66 -2.22 5.86
CA MET A 154 7.33 -3.43 6.28
C MET A 154 8.83 -3.20 6.28
N THR A 155 9.38 -3.00 7.48
CA THR A 155 10.83 -2.80 7.61
C THR A 155 11.62 -3.94 6.96
N THR A 156 12.73 -3.59 6.29
CA THR A 156 13.57 -4.56 5.58
C THR A 156 14.01 -5.74 6.46
N PRO A 157 14.38 -5.57 7.75
CA PRO A 157 14.70 -6.70 8.62
C PRO A 157 13.52 -7.67 8.85
N VAL A 158 12.29 -7.16 8.97
CA VAL A 158 11.09 -8.00 9.13
C VAL A 158 10.81 -8.79 7.86
N ALA A 159 10.88 -8.16 6.68
CA ALA A 159 10.70 -8.85 5.41
C ALA A 159 11.72 -9.99 5.22
N LYS A 160 12.99 -9.74 5.57
CA LYS A 160 14.06 -10.76 5.54
C LYS A 160 13.83 -11.88 6.54
N TRP A 161 13.35 -11.57 7.74
CA TRP A 161 13.02 -12.58 8.75
C TRP A 161 11.88 -13.50 8.28
N LEU A 162 10.83 -12.94 7.65
CA LEU A 162 9.77 -13.73 7.03
C LEU A 162 10.29 -14.65 5.92
N ALA A 163 11.21 -14.17 5.08
CA ALA A 163 11.85 -14.99 4.05
C ALA A 163 12.67 -16.14 4.66
N THR A 164 13.39 -15.90 5.76
CA THR A 164 14.09 -16.95 6.51
C THR A 164 13.12 -18.01 7.03
N ILE A 165 12.01 -17.61 7.65
CA ILE A 165 10.98 -18.55 8.13
C ILE A 165 10.42 -19.38 6.97
N ALA A 166 10.14 -18.76 5.82
CA ALA A 166 9.63 -19.48 4.66
C ALA A 166 10.63 -20.54 4.16
N ALA A 167 11.92 -20.21 4.11
CA ALA A 167 12.97 -21.16 3.76
C ALA A 167 13.11 -22.30 4.77
N GLU A 168 12.96 -22.03 6.07
CA GLU A 168 12.98 -23.06 7.13
C GLU A 168 11.80 -24.04 7.03
N LEU A 169 10.60 -23.53 6.70
CA LEU A 169 9.38 -24.34 6.64
C LEU A 169 9.26 -25.16 5.35
N TYR A 170 9.71 -24.61 4.22
CA TYR A 170 9.43 -25.17 2.89
C TYR A 170 10.70 -25.48 2.09
N GLY A 171 11.88 -25.27 2.66
CA GLY A 171 13.17 -25.55 2.03
C GLY A 171 13.43 -24.67 0.80
N GLY A 172 14.20 -25.20 -0.15
CA GLY A 172 14.62 -24.47 -1.36
C GLY A 172 13.46 -23.98 -2.23
N ALA A 173 12.29 -24.60 -2.17
CA ALA A 173 11.12 -24.20 -2.96
C ALA A 173 10.54 -22.83 -2.55
N ALA A 174 10.83 -22.36 -1.33
CA ALA A 174 10.39 -21.04 -0.85
C ALA A 174 11.42 -19.93 -1.06
N HIS A 175 12.60 -20.24 -1.64
CA HIS A 175 13.63 -19.24 -1.88
C HIS A 175 13.10 -18.09 -2.75
N GLY A 176 13.17 -16.87 -2.25
CA GLY A 176 12.71 -15.67 -2.95
C GLY A 176 11.18 -15.52 -3.04
N MET A 177 10.40 -16.43 -2.46
CA MET A 177 8.94 -16.41 -2.58
C MET A 177 8.33 -15.20 -1.87
N VAL A 178 8.79 -14.91 -0.64
CA VAL A 178 8.30 -13.77 0.16
C VAL A 178 8.63 -12.46 -0.54
N GLU A 179 9.88 -12.30 -1.00
CA GLU A 179 10.33 -11.13 -1.74
C GLU A 179 9.54 -10.93 -3.03
N THR A 180 9.28 -12.01 -3.78
CA THR A 180 8.49 -11.97 -5.01
C THR A 180 7.05 -11.59 -4.74
N LEU A 181 6.44 -12.11 -3.67
CA LEU A 181 5.07 -11.76 -3.27
C LEU A 181 4.96 -10.27 -2.93
N ILE A 182 5.86 -9.77 -2.07
CA ILE A 182 5.90 -8.35 -1.69
C ILE A 182 6.13 -7.47 -2.92
N ALA A 183 7.13 -7.78 -3.75
CA ALA A 183 7.45 -7.01 -4.95
C ALA A 183 6.27 -7.00 -5.96
N THR A 184 5.58 -8.12 -6.10
CA THR A 184 4.40 -8.22 -6.99
C THR A 184 3.22 -7.42 -6.45
N ALA A 185 2.97 -7.45 -5.13
CA ALA A 185 1.93 -6.65 -4.51
C ALA A 185 2.20 -5.16 -4.67
N LYS A 186 3.43 -4.70 -4.39
CA LYS A 186 3.89 -3.33 -4.62
C LYS A 186 3.67 -2.91 -6.07
N ALA A 187 4.17 -3.69 -7.03
CA ALA A 187 4.07 -3.38 -8.45
C ALA A 187 2.61 -3.25 -8.95
N ARG A 188 1.69 -4.10 -8.47
CA ARG A 188 0.27 -4.01 -8.83
C ARG A 188 -0.38 -2.72 -8.31
N LEU A 189 -0.10 -2.36 -7.06
CA LEU A 189 -0.60 -1.13 -6.45
C LEU A 189 0.01 0.12 -7.11
N ASP A 190 1.32 0.14 -7.30
CA ASP A 190 2.04 1.25 -7.92
C ASP A 190 1.47 1.56 -9.31
N MET A 191 1.12 0.53 -10.10
CA MET A 191 0.49 0.71 -11.39
C MET A 191 -0.87 1.43 -11.31
N ALA A 192 -1.71 1.07 -10.34
CA ALA A 192 -3.00 1.72 -10.12
C ALA A 192 -2.79 3.16 -9.60
N ILE A 193 -1.81 3.37 -8.73
CA ILE A 193 -1.46 4.66 -8.12
C ILE A 193 -0.95 5.64 -9.19
N TRP A 194 0.01 5.26 -10.03
CA TRP A 194 0.50 6.12 -11.11
C TRP A 194 -0.64 6.51 -12.05
N ARG A 195 -1.51 5.56 -12.41
CA ARG A 195 -2.66 5.83 -13.26
C ARG A 195 -3.67 6.77 -12.58
N ALA A 196 -3.91 6.62 -11.29
CA ALA A 196 -4.76 7.54 -10.51
C ALA A 196 -4.13 8.95 -10.38
N ALA A 197 -2.80 9.03 -10.36
CA ALA A 197 -2.04 10.28 -10.32
C ALA A 197 -1.92 10.97 -11.70
N GLY A 198 -2.39 10.32 -12.78
CA GLY A 198 -2.22 10.82 -14.15
C GLY A 198 -0.78 10.72 -14.66
N LEU A 199 0.02 9.77 -14.13
CA LEU A 199 1.41 9.53 -14.51
C LEU A 199 1.56 8.18 -15.24
N PRO A 200 2.45 8.09 -16.24
CA PRO A 200 2.85 6.80 -16.79
C PRO A 200 3.73 6.04 -15.79
N PRO A 201 4.00 4.75 -16.01
CA PRO A 201 5.03 4.04 -15.24
C PRO A 201 6.41 4.70 -15.44
N PRO A 202 7.21 4.86 -14.38
CA PRO A 202 8.51 5.52 -14.49
C PRO A 202 9.48 4.71 -15.35
N ALA A 203 10.21 5.42 -16.22
CA ALA A 203 11.34 4.89 -16.96
C ALA A 203 12.45 4.40 -16.01
N LYS A 204 13.37 3.57 -16.53
CA LYS A 204 14.47 2.99 -15.74
C LYS A 204 15.35 4.06 -15.06
N THR A 205 15.57 5.19 -15.73
CA THR A 205 16.33 6.32 -15.19
C THR A 205 15.66 6.94 -13.97
N TYR A 206 14.34 7.15 -14.02
CA TYR A 206 13.57 7.64 -12.89
C TYR A 206 13.55 6.63 -11.73
N ARG A 207 13.38 5.34 -12.01
CA ARG A 207 13.48 4.29 -10.97
C ARG A 207 14.82 4.29 -10.26
N ALA A 208 15.92 4.46 -11.01
CA ALA A 208 17.25 4.53 -10.43
C ALA A 208 17.44 5.78 -9.56
N ALA A 209 16.93 6.93 -10.01
CA ALA A 209 16.96 8.17 -9.22
C ALA A 209 16.15 8.03 -7.93
N ILE A 210 14.92 7.53 -7.99
CA ILE A 210 14.06 7.32 -6.81
C ILE A 210 14.75 6.40 -5.80
N ALA A 211 15.33 5.29 -6.27
CA ALA A 211 16.04 4.35 -5.40
C ALA A 211 17.30 4.96 -4.75
N ASP A 212 18.00 5.88 -5.43
CA ASP A 212 19.11 6.64 -4.83
C ASP A 212 18.59 7.61 -3.75
N PHE A 213 17.56 8.39 -4.06
CA PHE A 213 16.97 9.33 -3.10
C PHE A 213 16.41 8.60 -1.88
N ASP A 214 15.76 7.46 -2.04
CA ASP A 214 15.17 6.69 -0.93
C ASP A 214 16.27 6.15 -0.01
N LEU A 215 17.32 5.54 -0.59
CA LEU A 215 18.48 5.08 0.18
C LEU A 215 19.12 6.23 0.98
N ARG A 216 19.27 7.41 0.36
CA ARG A 216 19.87 8.58 1.01
C ARG A 216 18.94 9.18 2.07
N MET A 217 17.63 9.18 1.84
CA MET A 217 16.62 9.55 2.83
C MET A 217 16.67 8.62 4.04
N LEU A 218 16.62 7.30 3.82
CA LEU A 218 16.73 6.28 4.86
C LEU A 218 17.97 6.49 5.74
N ALA A 219 19.14 6.71 5.12
CA ALA A 219 20.38 6.95 5.84
C ALA A 219 20.38 8.30 6.59
N THR A 220 19.67 9.31 6.09
CA THR A 220 19.56 10.62 6.74
C THR A 220 18.63 10.55 7.94
N GLU A 221 17.48 9.91 7.77
CA GLU A 221 16.49 9.65 8.81
C GLU A 221 17.07 8.82 9.94
N GLN A 222 17.73 7.70 9.62
CA GLN A 222 18.38 6.84 10.61
C GLN A 222 19.38 7.63 11.46
N ARG A 223 20.19 8.50 10.84
CA ARG A 223 21.19 9.31 11.55
C ARG A 223 20.60 10.41 12.42
N GLN A 224 19.47 11.00 12.02
CA GLN A 224 18.90 12.16 12.72
C GLN A 224 17.79 11.80 13.71
N LEU A 225 17.09 10.69 13.51
CA LEU A 225 15.86 10.37 14.24
C LEU A 225 15.97 9.16 15.17
N LEU A 226 16.92 8.25 14.91
CA LEU A 226 17.14 7.08 15.77
C LEU A 226 18.34 7.28 16.69
N MET A 227 18.33 6.54 17.79
CA MET A 227 19.51 6.41 18.65
C MET A 227 20.64 5.70 17.88
N PRO A 228 21.92 5.94 18.25
CA PRO A 228 23.05 5.29 17.59
C PRO A 228 22.90 3.77 17.51
N ALA A 229 22.96 3.23 16.29
CA ALA A 229 22.80 1.80 16.08
C ALA A 229 24.05 1.05 16.60
N PRO A 230 23.89 -0.05 17.36
CA PRO A 230 25.02 -0.86 17.82
C PRO A 230 25.62 -1.73 16.71
N LYS A 231 24.98 -1.80 15.53
CA LYS A 231 25.41 -2.59 14.37
C LYS A 231 25.18 -1.79 13.09
N SER A 232 26.01 -2.06 12.09
CA SER A 232 25.87 -1.56 10.71
C SER A 232 24.49 -1.91 10.12
N TRP A 233 23.92 -0.99 9.34
CA TRP A 233 22.72 -1.25 8.54
C TRP A 233 23.06 -1.78 7.14
N GLY A 234 24.35 -1.99 6.87
CA GLY A 234 24.92 -2.41 5.60
C GLY A 234 25.67 -1.26 4.94
N ALA A 235 26.78 -1.59 4.27
CA ALA A 235 27.71 -0.62 3.71
C ALA A 235 27.05 0.45 2.82
N ARG A 236 26.02 0.06 2.05
CA ARG A 236 25.27 0.99 1.18
C ARG A 236 24.56 2.10 1.97
N ILE A 237 23.98 1.79 3.13
CA ILE A 237 23.26 2.76 3.96
C ILE A 237 24.28 3.57 4.77
N ASP A 238 25.24 2.90 5.40
CA ASP A 238 26.24 3.56 6.25
C ASP A 238 27.07 4.59 5.48
N GLN A 239 27.37 4.32 4.20
CA GLN A 239 28.16 5.19 3.32
C GLN A 239 27.30 6.11 2.44
N ALA A 240 25.97 6.02 2.52
CA ALA A 240 25.10 6.85 1.69
C ALA A 240 25.32 8.34 1.99
N ARG A 241 25.45 9.14 0.94
CA ARG A 241 25.53 10.60 1.06
C ARG A 241 24.22 11.13 1.64
N PRO A 242 24.24 11.92 2.73
CA PRO A 242 23.01 12.51 3.26
C PRO A 242 22.23 13.31 2.22
N ILE A 243 20.92 13.38 2.40
CA ILE A 243 20.07 14.32 1.66
C ILE A 243 20.34 15.73 2.19
N ARG A 244 20.38 16.71 1.28
CA ARG A 244 20.50 18.12 1.67
C ARG A 244 19.14 18.64 2.12
N LEU A 245 19.02 18.95 3.41
CA LEU A 245 17.79 19.44 4.02
C LEU A 245 17.97 20.87 4.52
N ARG A 246 16.88 21.65 4.52
CA ARG A 246 16.82 22.96 5.19
C ARG A 246 16.55 22.72 6.68
N GLY A 247 17.60 22.51 7.46
CA GLY A 247 17.51 22.20 8.89
C GLY A 247 17.47 20.70 9.20
N GLY A 248 17.27 20.36 10.48
CA GLY A 248 17.17 18.98 10.95
C GLY A 248 15.75 18.41 10.82
N LEU A 249 15.64 17.09 10.72
CA LEU A 249 14.37 16.37 10.73
C LEU A 249 13.73 16.39 12.12
N THR A 250 12.45 16.69 12.16
CA THR A 250 11.58 16.50 13.34
C THR A 250 10.31 15.81 12.89
N ALA A 251 9.79 14.88 13.70
CA ALA A 251 8.58 14.15 13.35
C ALA A 251 7.34 15.06 13.43
N TRP A 252 6.60 15.15 12.32
CA TRP A 252 5.41 15.98 12.21
C TRP A 252 4.21 15.35 12.92
N PRO A 253 3.29 16.16 13.48
CA PRO A 253 1.97 15.68 13.83
C PRO A 253 1.24 15.11 12.59
N VAL A 254 0.41 14.09 12.79
CA VAL A 254 -0.33 13.39 11.71
C VAL A 254 -1.07 14.36 10.78
N ALA A 255 -1.79 15.33 11.35
CA ALA A 255 -2.56 16.31 10.57
C ALA A 255 -1.68 17.11 9.60
N ARG A 256 -0.50 17.56 10.08
CA ARG A 256 0.46 18.27 9.24
C ARG A 256 1.01 17.39 8.14
N ALA A 257 1.37 16.14 8.45
CA ALA A 257 1.92 15.24 7.45
C ALA A 257 0.92 14.94 6.31
N ALA A 258 -0.36 14.75 6.65
CA ALA A 258 -1.41 14.57 5.65
C ALA A 258 -1.60 15.83 4.78
N GLU A 259 -1.60 17.01 5.39
CA GLU A 259 -1.72 18.29 4.68
C GLU A 259 -0.54 18.55 3.73
N GLU A 260 0.70 18.41 4.22
CA GLU A 260 1.91 18.60 3.41
C GLU A 260 1.97 17.60 2.24
N TYR A 261 1.52 16.36 2.46
CA TYR A 261 1.41 15.36 1.40
C TYR A 261 0.40 15.78 0.33
N ARG A 262 -0.81 16.19 0.74
CA ARG A 262 -1.85 16.70 -0.18
C ARG A 262 -1.36 17.91 -0.98
N ASP A 263 -0.62 18.82 -0.34
CA ASP A 263 -0.06 20.00 -0.98
C ASP A 263 0.98 19.65 -2.04
N ARG A 264 1.90 18.72 -1.74
CA ARG A 264 2.87 18.23 -2.74
C ARG A 264 2.20 17.46 -3.84
N LEU A 265 1.19 16.65 -3.52
CA LEU A 265 0.41 15.91 -4.52
C LEU A 265 -0.26 16.87 -5.50
N ALA A 266 -0.93 17.92 -5.02
CA ALA A 266 -1.58 18.92 -5.87
C ALA A 266 -0.58 19.68 -6.78
N LYS A 267 0.64 19.94 -6.28
CA LYS A 267 1.70 20.64 -7.03
C LYS A 267 2.39 19.75 -8.06
N LEU A 268 2.71 18.51 -7.69
CA LEU A 268 3.55 17.60 -8.48
C LEU A 268 2.74 16.68 -9.39
N CYS A 269 1.49 16.39 -9.03
CA CYS A 269 0.57 15.52 -9.78
C CYS A 269 -0.75 16.27 -10.03
N PRO A 270 -0.76 17.37 -10.82
CA PRO A 270 -1.96 18.19 -11.03
C PRO A 270 -3.11 17.43 -11.73
N ASN A 271 -2.80 16.34 -12.41
CA ASN A 271 -3.77 15.46 -13.06
C ASN A 271 -4.25 14.31 -12.15
N ALA A 272 -3.84 14.30 -10.88
CA ALA A 272 -4.32 13.32 -9.92
C ALA A 272 -5.83 13.42 -9.79
N ARG A 273 -6.50 12.27 -9.91
CA ARG A 273 -7.95 12.19 -9.80
C ARG A 273 -8.37 12.58 -8.38
N ARG A 274 -9.35 13.47 -8.29
CA ARG A 274 -10.12 13.70 -7.06
C ARG A 274 -11.29 12.73 -7.06
N VAL A 275 -11.41 11.94 -6.00
CA VAL A 275 -12.45 10.93 -5.80
C VAL A 275 -13.41 11.40 -4.73
#